data_AF-A0A2V6HR49-F1
#
_entry.id   AF-A0A2V6HR49-F1
#
_cell.length_a   1.000
_cell.length_b   1.000
_cell.length_c   1.000
_cell.angle_alpha   90.00
_cell.angle_beta   90.00
_cell.angle_gamma   90.00
#
_symmetry.space_group_name_H-M   'P 1'
#
loop_
_entity.id
_entity.type
_entity.pdbx_description
1 polymer ?
#
loop_
_entity_poly.entity_id
_entity_poly.type
_entity_poly.pdbx_seq_one_letter_code
_entity_poly.pdbx_strand_id
1 'polypeptide(L)'
;ILLLLAHLNGVYTVIFLVLLLAVESVFAGWSGGRKFIWESRTLWIPLAGAAVVVCVAYWRLLPDIAKVNREWGTDTPPTSVGYLPQVFTTYMGVGYAAFVSILLLLAGGWSAAREKRALLLLCGAIILAPILMSLQGLSVPTWTYARYLVFSLPWLLILMAEGIDWLASRVWHRRAAIAAWGLTGLIFVCWAPYVHAQFLAKKQWPFDQIAKFLHAQMQKNDVIVAGWSIGFTLSQFFDHPEAYIILPDEYVNRVANKLDAPLPARVFYVAERSVANGRTTPIRHFGQAEVTMYAGDTARSLLLEWREDLLRRTAGRVYAPFQGDYELLALLEERLPSGQSADHWRSLAERCRAQSPTARDVPLHLQKAARFFIFP
;
A
#
# COMPACT_ATOMS: atom_id res chain seq x y z
N ILE A 1 -11.73 -1.27 -18.08
CA ILE A 1 -11.94 -0.20 -17.06
C ILE A 1 -12.55 -0.80 -15.81
N LEU A 2 -13.79 -1.28 -15.78
CA LEU A 2 -14.33 -2.01 -14.61
C LEU A 2 -13.44 -3.18 -14.17
N LEU A 3 -12.76 -3.84 -15.09
CA LEU A 3 -11.70 -4.85 -14.86
C LEU A 3 -10.48 -4.32 -14.08
N LEU A 4 -10.13 -3.06 -14.31
CA LEU A 4 -9.08 -2.31 -13.61
C LEU A 4 -9.57 -1.82 -12.23
N LEU A 5 -10.89 -1.78 -12.04
CA LEU A 5 -11.58 -1.31 -10.83
C LEU A 5 -11.98 -2.47 -9.91
N ALA A 6 -12.33 -3.63 -10.45
CA ALA A 6 -13.01 -4.65 -9.67
C ALA A 6 -12.04 -5.55 -8.89
N HIS A 7 -10.98 -6.10 -9.50
CA HIS A 7 -9.97 -6.89 -8.77
C HIS A 7 -8.90 -7.52 -9.67
N LEU A 8 -7.73 -7.77 -9.08
CA LEU A 8 -6.62 -8.65 -9.55
C LEU A 8 -6.89 -10.16 -9.40
N ASN A 9 -8.13 -10.58 -9.10
CA ASN A 9 -8.53 -11.98 -9.25
C ASN A 9 -9.44 -12.04 -10.47
N GLY A 10 -8.87 -12.43 -11.62
CA GLY A 10 -9.58 -12.59 -12.89
C GLY A 10 -10.89 -13.40 -12.77
N VAL A 11 -11.01 -14.25 -11.75
CA VAL A 11 -12.24 -14.97 -11.37
C VAL A 11 -13.43 -14.03 -11.13
N TYR A 12 -13.27 -12.92 -10.41
CA TYR A 12 -14.39 -11.99 -10.15
C TYR A 12 -14.75 -11.16 -11.38
N THR A 13 -13.78 -10.90 -12.25
CA THR A 13 -14.03 -10.32 -13.58
C THR A 13 -14.87 -11.25 -14.43
N VAL A 14 -14.51 -12.55 -14.45
CA VAL A 14 -15.28 -13.56 -15.18
C VAL A 14 -16.68 -13.67 -14.60
N ILE A 15 -16.82 -13.72 -13.27
CA ILE A 15 -18.13 -13.74 -12.58
C ILE A 15 -18.95 -12.49 -12.92
N PHE A 16 -18.34 -11.30 -12.92
CA PHE A 16 -19.03 -10.07 -13.24
C PHE A 16 -19.45 -10.00 -14.71
N LEU A 17 -18.59 -10.40 -15.66
CA LEU A 17 -18.93 -10.49 -17.08
C LEU A 17 -20.03 -11.53 -17.32
N VAL A 18 -19.98 -12.67 -16.63
CA VAL A 18 -21.03 -13.69 -16.66
C VAL A 18 -22.34 -13.15 -16.09
N LEU A 19 -22.29 -12.39 -15.00
CA LEU A 19 -23.45 -11.73 -14.39
C LEU A 19 -24.05 -10.67 -15.34
N LEU A 20 -23.21 -9.87 -15.98
CA LEU A 20 -23.63 -8.84 -16.95
C LEU A 20 -24.28 -9.47 -18.18
N LEU A 21 -23.68 -10.56 -18.69
CA LEU A 21 -24.27 -11.39 -19.75
C LEU A 21 -25.61 -11.97 -19.31
N ALA A 22 -25.73 -12.49 -18.08
CA ALA A 22 -26.97 -13.05 -17.55
C ALA A 22 -28.06 -11.98 -17.40
N VAL A 23 -27.72 -10.79 -16.88
CA VAL A 23 -28.64 -9.66 -16.71
C VAL A 23 -29.13 -9.13 -18.06
N GLU A 24 -28.24 -8.88 -19.01
CA GLU A 24 -28.61 -8.51 -20.40
C GLU A 24 -29.50 -9.56 -21.05
N SER A 25 -29.20 -10.85 -20.84
CA SER A 25 -30.01 -11.96 -21.35
C SER A 25 -31.43 -11.99 -20.76
N VAL A 26 -31.57 -11.62 -19.48
CA VAL A 26 -32.87 -11.51 -18.79
C VAL A 26 -33.65 -10.28 -19.27
N PHE A 27 -33.00 -9.13 -19.42
CA PHE A 27 -33.65 -7.90 -19.89
C PHE A 27 -34.06 -7.95 -21.37
N ALA A 28 -33.33 -8.67 -22.21
CA ALA A 28 -33.66 -8.86 -23.63
C ALA A 28 -34.81 -9.86 -23.88
N GLY A 29 -35.32 -10.53 -22.83
CA GLY A 29 -36.29 -11.63 -22.94
C GLY A 29 -35.69 -12.90 -23.56
N TRP A 30 -36.36 -14.05 -23.43
CA TRP A 30 -35.79 -15.37 -23.78
C TRP A 30 -35.32 -15.47 -25.24
N SER A 31 -36.04 -14.87 -26.18
CA SER A 31 -35.68 -14.86 -27.61
C SER A 31 -34.55 -13.88 -27.94
N GLY A 32 -34.52 -12.71 -27.29
CA GLY A 32 -33.47 -11.69 -27.47
C GLY A 32 -32.15 -12.07 -26.79
N GLY A 33 -32.22 -12.67 -25.60
CA GLY A 33 -31.06 -13.15 -24.85
C GLY A 33 -30.31 -14.27 -25.57
N ARG A 34 -31.02 -15.21 -26.20
CA ARG A 34 -30.39 -16.28 -27.01
C ARG A 34 -29.62 -15.71 -28.20
N LYS A 35 -30.20 -14.74 -28.90
CA LYS A 35 -29.57 -14.05 -30.02
C LYS A 35 -28.35 -13.26 -29.56
N PHE A 36 -28.48 -12.52 -28.46
CA PHE A 36 -27.38 -11.76 -27.86
C PHE A 36 -26.22 -12.65 -27.39
N ILE A 37 -26.48 -13.76 -26.69
CA ILE A 37 -25.45 -14.73 -26.30
C ILE A 37 -24.73 -15.30 -27.53
N TRP A 38 -25.48 -15.60 -28.60
CA TRP A 38 -24.91 -16.14 -29.82
C TRP A 38 -24.07 -15.11 -30.59
N GLU A 39 -24.53 -13.87 -30.67
CA GLU A 39 -23.76 -12.76 -31.29
C GLU A 39 -22.52 -12.41 -30.46
N SER A 40 -22.60 -12.57 -29.13
CA SER A 40 -21.50 -12.35 -28.18
C SER A 40 -20.50 -13.50 -28.11
N ARG A 41 -20.62 -14.53 -28.96
CA ARG A 41 -19.76 -15.74 -28.94
C ARG A 41 -18.28 -15.44 -29.10
N THR A 42 -17.94 -14.41 -29.85
CA THR A 42 -16.56 -13.95 -30.03
C THR A 42 -15.95 -13.39 -28.75
N LEU A 43 -16.77 -13.07 -27.74
CA LEU A 43 -16.36 -12.56 -26.45
C LEU A 43 -16.39 -13.63 -25.36
N TRP A 44 -17.48 -14.42 -25.24
CA TRP A 44 -17.60 -15.41 -24.16
C TRP A 44 -16.83 -16.70 -24.41
N ILE A 45 -16.60 -17.12 -25.68
CA ILE A 45 -15.80 -18.33 -25.96
C ILE A 45 -14.34 -18.16 -25.49
N PRO A 46 -13.63 -17.07 -25.84
CA PRO A 46 -12.29 -16.83 -25.31
C PRO A 46 -12.29 -16.67 -23.78
N LEU A 47 -13.34 -16.05 -23.21
CA LEU A 47 -13.46 -15.85 -21.77
C LEU A 47 -13.63 -17.18 -21.02
N ALA A 48 -14.46 -18.08 -21.53
CA ALA A 48 -14.66 -19.42 -20.99
C ALA A 48 -13.38 -20.25 -21.12
N GLY A 49 -12.68 -20.16 -22.26
CA GLY A 49 -11.38 -20.79 -22.45
C GLY A 49 -10.34 -20.29 -21.43
N ALA A 50 -10.24 -18.97 -21.24
CA ALA A 50 -9.38 -18.36 -20.25
C ALA A 50 -9.75 -18.81 -18.82
N ALA A 51 -11.04 -18.87 -18.49
CA ALA A 51 -11.51 -19.33 -17.18
C ALA A 51 -11.11 -20.79 -16.92
N VAL A 52 -11.23 -21.68 -17.91
CA VAL A 52 -10.78 -23.07 -17.80
C VAL A 52 -9.26 -23.14 -17.60
N VAL A 53 -8.48 -22.39 -18.39
CA VAL A 53 -7.02 -22.34 -18.25
C VAL A 53 -6.61 -21.84 -16.86
N VAL A 54 -7.23 -20.79 -16.36
CA VAL A 54 -7.01 -20.25 -15.02
C VAL A 54 -7.37 -21.30 -13.96
N CYS A 55 -8.55 -21.92 -14.05
CA CYS A 55 -8.97 -22.97 -13.11
C CYS A 55 -7.97 -24.14 -13.09
N VAL A 56 -7.51 -24.61 -14.26
CA VAL A 56 -6.54 -25.70 -14.36
C VAL A 56 -5.17 -25.30 -13.81
N ALA A 57 -4.69 -24.08 -14.11
CA ALA A 57 -3.43 -23.55 -13.60
C ALA A 57 -3.45 -23.40 -12.08
N TYR A 58 -4.55 -22.89 -11.53
CA TYR A 58 -4.71 -22.66 -10.10
C TYR A 58 -5.08 -23.92 -9.31
N TRP A 59 -5.73 -24.92 -9.93
CA TRP A 59 -6.15 -26.15 -9.25
C TRP A 59 -5.01 -26.85 -8.52
N ARG A 60 -3.83 -26.90 -9.16
CA ARG A 60 -2.63 -27.52 -8.58
C ARG A 60 -2.00 -26.68 -7.47
N LEU A 61 -2.23 -25.37 -7.47
CA LEU A 61 -1.73 -24.42 -6.48
C LEU A 61 -2.70 -24.25 -5.30
N LEU A 62 -3.94 -24.72 -5.40
CA LEU A 62 -4.93 -24.61 -4.31
C LEU A 62 -4.44 -25.13 -2.96
N PRO A 63 -3.72 -26.28 -2.86
CA PRO A 63 -3.19 -26.75 -1.59
C PRO A 63 -2.12 -25.81 -1.01
N ASP A 64 -1.25 -25.26 -1.86
CA ASP A 64 -0.20 -24.34 -1.46
C ASP A 64 -0.77 -22.96 -1.10
N ILE A 65 -1.78 -22.48 -1.83
CA ILE A 65 -2.53 -21.26 -1.50
C ILE A 65 -3.25 -21.44 -0.16
N ALA A 66 -3.86 -22.61 0.09
CA ALA A 66 -4.50 -22.92 1.36
C ALA A 66 -3.48 -23.03 2.51
N LYS A 67 -2.31 -23.58 2.24
CA LYS A 67 -1.19 -23.69 3.17
C LYS A 67 -0.61 -22.32 3.51
N VAL A 68 -0.30 -21.49 2.51
CA VAL A 68 0.22 -20.13 2.67
C VAL A 68 -0.81 -19.22 3.36
N ASN A 69 -2.09 -19.33 3.02
CA ASN A 69 -3.14 -18.61 3.75
C ASN A 69 -3.24 -19.05 5.23
N ARG A 70 -3.02 -20.34 5.52
CA ARG A 70 -3.04 -20.89 6.88
C ARG A 70 -1.78 -20.53 7.69
N GLU A 71 -0.61 -20.52 7.05
CA GLU A 71 0.70 -20.35 7.70
C GLU A 71 1.16 -18.89 7.74
N TRP A 72 0.85 -18.10 6.71
CA TRP A 72 1.34 -16.74 6.52
C TRP A 72 0.23 -15.69 6.56
N GLY A 73 -1.04 -16.11 6.66
CA GLY A 73 -2.18 -15.19 6.68
C GLY A 73 -2.21 -14.24 5.49
N THR A 74 -1.65 -14.64 4.32
CA THR A 74 -1.52 -13.76 3.17
C THR A 74 -2.87 -13.21 2.79
N ASP A 75 -3.00 -11.89 2.91
CA ASP A 75 -4.11 -11.08 2.46
C ASP A 75 -4.61 -11.62 1.12
N THR A 76 -5.78 -12.26 1.12
CA THR A 76 -6.59 -12.23 -0.09
C THR A 76 -6.86 -10.74 -0.32
N PRO A 77 -6.43 -10.17 -1.47
CA PRO A 77 -6.62 -8.75 -1.69
C PRO A 77 -8.11 -8.44 -1.52
N PRO A 78 -8.46 -7.26 -0.97
CA PRO A 78 -9.75 -7.07 -0.35
C PRO A 78 -10.87 -7.34 -1.35
N THR A 79 -11.57 -8.46 -1.18
CA THR A 79 -12.77 -8.85 -1.95
C THR A 79 -13.92 -7.85 -1.81
N SER A 80 -13.72 -6.80 -1.00
CA SER A 80 -14.62 -5.70 -0.74
C SER A 80 -14.44 -4.59 -1.77
N VAL A 81 -15.52 -4.14 -2.40
CA VAL A 81 -15.55 -2.94 -3.25
C VAL A 81 -15.11 -1.68 -2.47
N GLY A 82 -15.04 -1.73 -1.14
CA GLY A 82 -14.61 -0.63 -0.27
C GLY A 82 -13.17 -0.14 -0.45
N TYR A 83 -12.26 -0.91 -1.10
CA TYR A 83 -10.90 -0.42 -1.38
C TYR A 83 -10.83 0.49 -2.62
N LEU A 84 -11.88 0.51 -3.45
CA LEU A 84 -11.88 1.27 -4.70
C LEU A 84 -11.58 2.75 -4.50
N PRO A 85 -12.25 3.46 -3.56
CA PRO A 85 -11.93 4.85 -3.28
C PRO A 85 -10.45 5.09 -2.96
N GLN A 86 -9.77 4.15 -2.29
CA GLN A 86 -8.35 4.26 -1.93
C GLN A 86 -7.44 4.15 -3.17
N VAL A 87 -7.66 3.14 -4.02
CA VAL A 87 -6.91 2.98 -5.27
C VAL A 87 -7.11 4.21 -6.13
N PHE A 88 -8.35 4.64 -6.31
CA PHE A 88 -8.64 5.85 -7.06
C PHE A 88 -8.02 7.11 -6.46
N THR A 89 -8.06 7.27 -5.16
CA THR A 89 -7.41 8.40 -4.48
C THR A 89 -5.92 8.43 -4.75
N THR A 90 -5.30 7.25 -4.85
CA THR A 90 -3.86 7.10 -5.10
C THR A 90 -3.47 7.48 -6.53
N TYR A 91 -4.35 7.29 -7.52
CA TYR A 91 -4.04 7.50 -8.95
C TYR A 91 -4.71 8.70 -9.62
N MET A 92 -5.92 9.03 -9.18
CA MET A 92 -6.81 9.95 -9.86
C MET A 92 -7.15 11.19 -9.01
N GLY A 93 -6.49 11.35 -7.86
CA GLY A 93 -6.66 12.50 -6.96
C GLY A 93 -7.74 12.30 -5.90
N VAL A 94 -7.89 13.28 -5.01
CA VAL A 94 -8.66 13.14 -3.77
C VAL A 94 -10.19 13.15 -4.00
N GLY A 95 -10.88 12.17 -3.41
CA GLY A 95 -12.34 12.19 -3.25
C GLY A 95 -13.15 11.85 -4.50
N TYR A 96 -14.36 12.40 -4.61
CA TYR A 96 -15.29 12.11 -5.73
C TYR A 96 -14.79 12.56 -7.11
N ALA A 97 -13.70 13.32 -7.19
CA ALA A 97 -13.01 13.65 -8.44
C ALA A 97 -12.55 12.40 -9.23
N ALA A 98 -12.28 11.30 -8.53
CA ALA A 98 -12.05 10.00 -9.14
C ALA A 98 -13.17 9.59 -10.11
N PHE A 99 -14.44 9.91 -9.81
CA PHE A 99 -15.57 9.61 -10.69
C PHE A 99 -15.49 10.33 -12.02
N VAL A 100 -14.96 11.55 -12.07
CA VAL A 100 -14.75 12.28 -13.33
C VAL A 100 -13.76 11.51 -14.20
N SER A 101 -12.64 11.07 -13.63
CA SER A 101 -11.64 10.26 -14.36
C SER A 101 -12.23 8.93 -14.85
N ILE A 102 -13.10 8.29 -14.06
CA ILE A 102 -13.82 7.07 -14.48
C ILE A 102 -14.75 7.37 -15.67
N LEU A 103 -15.54 8.43 -15.59
CA LEU A 103 -16.47 8.82 -16.66
C LEU A 103 -15.71 9.12 -17.95
N LEU A 104 -14.58 9.81 -17.87
CA LEU A 104 -13.70 10.08 -19.02
C LEU A 104 -13.13 8.78 -19.60
N LEU A 105 -12.64 7.86 -18.75
CA LEU A 105 -12.18 6.55 -19.21
C LEU A 105 -13.31 5.77 -19.90
N LEU A 106 -14.52 5.76 -19.35
CA LEU A 106 -15.67 5.07 -19.93
C LEU A 106 -16.06 5.70 -21.28
N ALA A 107 -16.07 7.03 -21.38
CA ALA A 107 -16.31 7.74 -22.63
C ALA A 107 -15.23 7.41 -23.69
N GLY A 108 -13.96 7.38 -23.28
CA GLY A 108 -12.85 7.00 -24.17
C GLY A 108 -12.94 5.53 -24.62
N GLY A 109 -13.29 4.62 -23.71
CA GLY A 109 -13.53 3.22 -24.03
C GLY A 109 -14.73 3.02 -24.98
N TRP A 110 -15.79 3.81 -24.80
CA TRP A 110 -16.94 3.83 -25.70
C TRP A 110 -16.58 4.35 -27.09
N SER A 111 -15.82 5.45 -27.17
CA SER A 111 -15.29 5.99 -28.43
C SER A 111 -14.41 4.96 -29.15
N ALA A 112 -13.50 4.31 -28.41
CA ALA A 112 -12.64 3.25 -28.94
C ALA A 112 -13.44 2.08 -29.54
N ALA A 113 -14.53 1.68 -28.88
CA ALA A 113 -15.37 0.57 -29.34
C ALA A 113 -16.22 0.93 -30.57
N ARG A 114 -16.72 2.17 -30.66
CA ARG A 114 -17.65 2.55 -31.74
C ARG A 114 -16.98 3.21 -32.94
N GLU A 115 -15.93 3.99 -32.73
CA GLU A 115 -15.43 4.93 -33.76
C GLU A 115 -13.95 4.77 -34.04
N LYS A 116 -13.13 4.66 -32.99
CA LYS A 116 -11.67 4.60 -33.11
C LYS A 116 -11.16 3.22 -32.72
N ARG A 117 -11.47 2.21 -33.55
CA ARG A 117 -11.13 0.80 -33.31
C ARG A 117 -9.63 0.55 -33.05
N ALA A 118 -8.74 1.40 -33.57
CA ALA A 118 -7.31 1.31 -33.28
C ALA A 118 -7.00 1.47 -31.77
N LEU A 119 -7.79 2.25 -31.04
CA LEU A 119 -7.65 2.44 -29.59
C LEU A 119 -8.10 1.20 -28.78
N LEU A 120 -8.80 0.23 -29.38
CA LEU A 120 -9.13 -1.03 -28.70
C LEU A 120 -7.88 -1.85 -28.37
N LEU A 121 -6.82 -1.73 -29.17
CA LEU A 121 -5.54 -2.37 -28.87
C LEU A 121 -4.92 -1.80 -27.59
N LEU A 122 -5.09 -0.50 -27.34
CA LEU A 122 -4.67 0.15 -26.09
C LEU A 122 -5.48 -0.35 -24.90
N CYS A 123 -6.79 -0.53 -25.07
CA CYS A 123 -7.63 -1.17 -24.04
C CYS A 123 -7.14 -2.59 -23.72
N GLY A 124 -6.73 -3.36 -24.74
CA GLY A 124 -6.10 -4.67 -24.56
C GLY A 124 -4.77 -4.59 -23.77
N ALA A 125 -3.89 -3.65 -24.14
CA ALA A 125 -2.61 -3.43 -23.46
C ALA A 125 -2.77 -3.01 -21.99
N ILE A 126 -3.76 -2.17 -21.70
CA ILE A 126 -4.12 -1.73 -20.34
C ILE A 126 -4.51 -2.92 -19.45
N ILE A 127 -5.20 -3.92 -20.01
CA ILE A 127 -5.74 -5.07 -19.28
C ILE A 127 -4.76 -6.24 -19.21
N LEU A 128 -3.86 -6.35 -20.19
CA LEU A 128 -2.92 -7.47 -20.33
C LEU A 128 -2.05 -7.64 -19.08
N ALA A 129 -1.47 -6.57 -18.57
CA ALA A 129 -0.54 -6.70 -17.44
C ALA A 129 -1.22 -6.96 -16.08
N PRO A 130 -2.40 -6.38 -15.76
CA PRO A 130 -3.22 -6.90 -14.65
C PRO A 130 -3.54 -8.39 -14.79
N ILE A 131 -3.83 -8.88 -16.01
CA ILE A 131 -4.04 -10.32 -16.26
C ILE A 131 -2.75 -11.11 -16.01
N LEU A 132 -1.60 -10.68 -16.53
CA LEU A 132 -0.32 -11.37 -16.34
C LEU A 132 0.08 -11.44 -14.86
N MET A 133 -0.15 -10.37 -14.10
CA MET A 133 0.06 -10.34 -12.64
C MET A 133 -0.89 -11.30 -11.93
N SER A 134 -2.15 -11.32 -12.34
CA SER A 134 -3.14 -12.28 -11.84
C SER A 134 -2.72 -13.71 -12.18
N LEU A 135 -2.10 -13.98 -13.33
CA LEU A 135 -1.65 -15.33 -13.71
C LEU A 135 -0.40 -15.77 -12.95
N GLN A 136 0.44 -14.83 -12.51
CA GLN A 136 1.62 -15.11 -11.69
C GLN A 136 1.29 -15.30 -10.20
N GLY A 137 0.01 -15.17 -9.80
CA GLY A 137 -0.39 -15.31 -8.40
C GLY A 137 0.09 -14.16 -7.51
N LEU A 138 0.40 -13.00 -8.08
CA LEU A 138 0.79 -11.81 -7.32
C LEU A 138 -0.42 -11.22 -6.60
N SER A 139 -0.62 -11.60 -5.33
CA SER A 139 -1.43 -10.81 -4.41
C SER A 139 -0.54 -9.74 -3.79
N VAL A 140 -0.89 -8.47 -3.96
CA VAL A 140 -0.09 -7.36 -3.44
C VAL A 140 -0.99 -6.41 -2.67
N PRO A 141 -0.59 -5.92 -1.48
CA PRO A 141 -1.41 -5.02 -0.68
C PRO A 141 -1.80 -3.74 -1.42
N THR A 142 -2.93 -3.12 -1.05
CA THR A 142 -3.58 -2.07 -1.84
C THR A 142 -2.70 -0.85 -2.15
N TRP A 143 -1.78 -0.51 -1.24
CA TRP A 143 -0.85 0.61 -1.40
C TRP A 143 0.29 0.34 -2.40
N THR A 144 0.57 -0.92 -2.71
CA THR A 144 1.59 -1.31 -3.70
C THR A 144 1.04 -1.36 -5.12
N TYR A 145 -0.29 -1.41 -5.28
CA TYR A 145 -0.93 -1.37 -6.60
C TYR A 145 -0.39 -0.23 -7.43
N ALA A 146 -0.14 0.94 -6.80
CA ALA A 146 0.57 2.11 -7.35
C ALA A 146 1.61 1.73 -8.42
N ARG A 147 2.54 0.86 -8.03
CA ARG A 147 3.70 0.43 -8.81
C ARG A 147 3.33 -0.38 -10.05
N TYR A 148 2.23 -1.11 -9.99
CA TYR A 148 1.73 -2.00 -11.03
C TYR A 148 0.71 -1.34 -11.96
N LEU A 149 0.34 -0.07 -11.79
CA LEU A 149 -0.36 0.68 -12.87
C LEU A 149 0.55 1.70 -13.54
N VAL A 150 1.83 1.82 -13.14
CA VAL A 150 2.77 2.74 -13.78
C VAL A 150 2.92 2.47 -15.27
N PHE A 151 2.96 1.20 -15.70
CA PHE A 151 3.07 0.87 -17.12
C PHE A 151 1.76 1.11 -17.89
N SER A 152 0.60 1.09 -17.21
CA SER A 152 -0.71 1.31 -17.85
C SER A 152 -1.10 2.79 -17.86
N LEU A 153 -0.45 3.61 -17.03
CA LEU A 153 -0.73 5.03 -16.89
C LEU A 153 -0.67 5.81 -18.21
N PRO A 154 0.35 5.68 -19.09
CA PRO A 154 0.37 6.40 -20.36
C PRO A 154 -0.83 6.07 -21.26
N TRP A 155 -1.24 4.80 -21.28
CA TRP A 155 -2.37 4.33 -22.07
C TRP A 155 -3.71 4.80 -21.49
N LEU A 156 -3.83 4.82 -20.17
CA LEU A 156 -4.99 5.37 -19.47
C LEU A 156 -5.15 6.87 -19.75
N LEU A 157 -4.04 7.62 -19.80
CA LEU A 157 -4.05 9.05 -20.15
C LEU A 157 -4.52 9.28 -21.59
N ILE A 158 -4.04 8.48 -22.55
CA ILE A 158 -4.50 8.56 -23.95
C ILE A 158 -6.00 8.25 -24.05
N LEU A 159 -6.48 7.23 -23.33
CA LEU A 159 -7.90 6.88 -23.31
C LEU A 159 -8.75 7.96 -22.64
N MET A 160 -8.24 8.61 -21.58
CA MET A 160 -8.89 9.76 -20.96
C MET A 160 -8.96 10.95 -21.91
N ALA A 161 -7.88 11.24 -22.64
CA ALA A 161 -7.85 12.33 -23.63
C ALA A 161 -8.88 12.10 -24.74
N GLU A 162 -9.02 10.86 -25.22
CA GLU A 162 -10.08 10.48 -26.15
C GLU A 162 -11.47 10.68 -25.54
N GLY A 163 -11.66 10.33 -24.27
CA GLY A 163 -12.93 10.55 -23.57
C GLY A 163 -13.30 12.03 -23.46
N ILE A 164 -12.32 12.90 -23.23
CA ILE A 164 -12.49 14.35 -23.20
C ILE A 164 -12.91 14.86 -24.60
N ASP A 165 -12.19 14.46 -25.64
CA ASP A 165 -12.48 14.84 -27.04
C ASP A 165 -13.88 14.38 -27.47
N TRP A 166 -14.22 13.13 -27.17
CA TRP A 166 -15.52 12.55 -27.48
C TRP A 166 -16.67 13.27 -26.77
N LEU A 167 -16.54 13.54 -25.47
CA LEU A 167 -17.56 14.27 -24.71
C LEU A 167 -17.69 15.72 -25.20
N ALA A 168 -16.57 16.41 -25.40
CA ALA A 168 -16.55 17.78 -25.85
C ALA A 168 -17.20 17.95 -27.23
N SER A 169 -16.88 17.06 -28.18
CA SER A 169 -17.40 17.12 -29.56
C SER A 169 -18.88 16.73 -29.67
N ARG A 170 -19.36 15.75 -28.89
CA ARG A 170 -20.76 15.29 -28.97
C ARG A 170 -21.74 16.02 -28.07
N VAL A 171 -21.36 16.27 -26.82
CA VAL A 171 -22.29 16.84 -25.83
C VAL A 171 -22.24 18.36 -25.88
N TRP A 172 -21.05 18.94 -26.11
CA TRP A 172 -20.82 20.38 -26.14
C TRP A 172 -20.32 20.89 -27.49
N HIS A 173 -20.84 20.36 -28.61
CA HIS A 173 -20.41 20.67 -29.98
C HIS A 173 -20.07 22.16 -30.24
N ARG A 174 -20.91 23.11 -29.78
CA ARG A 174 -20.70 24.56 -30.01
C ARG A 174 -19.59 25.18 -29.15
N ARG A 175 -19.15 24.50 -28.10
CA ARG A 175 -18.15 24.95 -27.12
C ARG A 175 -17.12 23.85 -26.83
N ALA A 176 -16.87 22.96 -27.80
CA ALA A 176 -16.06 21.77 -27.60
C ALA A 176 -14.66 22.12 -27.04
N ALA A 177 -14.00 23.13 -27.59
CA ALA A 177 -12.70 23.59 -27.09
C ALA A 177 -12.76 24.04 -25.63
N ILE A 178 -13.77 24.84 -25.25
CA ILE A 178 -13.94 25.33 -23.87
C ILE A 178 -14.24 24.15 -22.92
N ALA A 179 -15.08 23.21 -23.33
CA ALA A 179 -15.41 22.02 -22.55
C ALA A 179 -14.19 21.12 -22.35
N ALA A 180 -13.38 20.89 -23.39
CA ALA A 180 -12.17 20.09 -23.32
C ALA A 180 -11.12 20.73 -22.39
N TRP A 181 -10.90 22.05 -22.51
CA TRP A 181 -10.03 22.79 -21.60
C TRP A 181 -10.55 22.77 -20.16
N GLY A 182 -11.85 22.93 -19.96
CA GLY A 182 -12.48 22.86 -18.64
C GLY A 182 -12.32 21.50 -17.96
N LEU A 183 -12.55 20.41 -18.69
CA LEU A 183 -12.37 19.04 -18.20
C LEU A 183 -10.90 18.75 -17.87
N THR A 184 -9.97 19.20 -18.71
CA THR A 184 -8.53 19.06 -18.47
C THR A 184 -8.08 19.85 -17.24
N GLY A 185 -8.53 21.10 -17.12
CA GLY A 185 -8.26 21.94 -15.94
C GLY A 185 -8.82 21.34 -14.66
N LEU A 186 -10.01 20.75 -14.71
CA LEU A 186 -10.62 20.04 -13.57
C LEU A 186 -9.74 18.88 -13.10
N ILE A 187 -9.22 18.05 -14.02
CA ILE A 187 -8.29 16.97 -13.68
C ILE A 187 -7.05 17.52 -12.97
N PHE A 188 -6.45 18.59 -13.50
CA PHE A 188 -5.28 19.21 -12.90
C PHE A 188 -5.55 19.73 -11.48
N VAL A 189 -6.66 20.43 -11.27
CA VAL A 189 -7.07 20.95 -9.95
C VAL A 189 -7.31 19.80 -8.95
N CYS A 190 -7.80 18.65 -9.41
CA CYS A 190 -8.00 17.49 -8.56
C CYS A 190 -6.69 16.77 -8.21
N TRP A 191 -5.69 16.79 -9.09
CA TRP A 191 -4.41 16.12 -8.88
C TRP A 191 -3.39 16.98 -8.13
N ALA A 192 -3.38 18.28 -8.38
CA ALA A 192 -2.38 19.21 -7.86
C ALA A 192 -2.23 19.16 -6.32
N PRO A 193 -3.31 19.12 -5.51
CA PRO A 193 -3.21 19.02 -4.05
C PRO A 193 -2.53 17.72 -3.59
N TYR A 194 -2.83 16.59 -4.26
CA TYR A 194 -2.23 15.29 -3.91
C TYR A 194 -0.76 15.25 -4.29
N VAL A 195 -0.42 15.70 -5.50
CA VAL A 195 0.98 15.81 -5.95
C VAL A 195 1.76 16.74 -5.01
N HIS A 196 1.17 17.88 -4.66
CA HIS A 196 1.76 18.82 -3.70
C HIS A 196 1.98 18.17 -2.32
N ALA A 197 0.99 17.44 -1.80
CA ALA A 197 1.11 16.70 -0.54
C ALA A 197 2.22 15.65 -0.58
N GLN A 198 2.41 14.94 -1.70
CA GLN A 198 3.52 14.00 -1.89
C GLN A 198 4.89 14.70 -1.86
N PHE A 199 5.01 15.87 -2.48
CA PHE A 199 6.23 16.68 -2.40
C PHE A 199 6.46 17.25 -1.00
N LEU A 200 5.40 17.65 -0.29
CA LEU A 200 5.50 18.10 1.10
C LEU A 200 5.92 16.95 2.04
N ALA A 201 5.37 15.75 1.86
CA ALA A 201 5.74 14.57 2.63
C ALA A 201 7.24 14.25 2.49
N LYS A 202 7.81 14.40 1.28
CA LYS A 202 9.27 14.31 1.08
C LYS A 202 10.06 15.36 1.86
N LYS A 203 9.57 16.60 1.97
CA LYS A 203 10.22 17.65 2.77
C LYS A 203 10.12 17.40 4.27
N GLN A 204 9.09 16.70 4.73
CA GLN A 204 8.89 16.37 6.14
C GLN A 204 9.83 15.26 6.62
N TRP A 205 10.38 14.45 5.71
CA TRP A 205 11.35 13.39 5.98
C TRP A 205 12.71 13.68 5.32
N PRO A 206 13.54 14.56 5.91
CA PRO A 206 14.82 14.97 5.32
C PRO A 206 15.90 13.89 5.56
N PHE A 207 15.77 12.74 4.88
CA PHE A 207 16.70 11.61 5.02
C PHE A 207 18.15 11.97 4.73
N ASP A 208 18.40 12.93 3.85
CA ASP A 208 19.74 13.44 3.56
C ASP A 208 20.37 14.13 4.78
N GLN A 209 19.59 14.88 5.55
CA GLN A 209 20.05 15.56 6.77
C GLN A 209 20.25 14.56 7.91
N ILE A 210 19.36 13.57 8.03
CA ILE A 210 19.49 12.48 9.01
C ILE A 210 20.77 11.70 8.72
N ALA A 211 21.00 11.30 7.46
CA ALA A 211 22.20 10.58 7.06
C ALA A 211 23.47 11.40 7.30
N LYS A 212 23.50 12.70 6.95
CA LYS A 212 24.64 13.58 7.26
C LYS A 212 24.94 13.67 8.74
N PHE A 213 23.89 13.76 9.57
CA PHE A 213 24.05 13.76 11.03
C PHE A 213 24.62 12.43 11.53
N LEU A 214 24.08 11.31 11.08
CA LEU A 214 24.53 9.98 11.47
C LEU A 214 25.99 9.74 11.03
N HIS A 215 26.35 10.08 9.79
CA HIS A 215 27.74 10.03 9.29
C HIS A 215 28.71 10.84 10.15
N ALA A 216 28.28 12.01 10.62
CA ALA A 216 29.13 12.90 11.43
C ALA A 216 29.25 12.44 12.90
N GLN A 217 28.28 11.68 13.42
CA GLN A 217 28.21 11.33 14.84
C GLN A 217 28.58 9.89 15.14
N MET A 218 28.35 8.96 14.21
CA MET A 218 28.60 7.55 14.41
C MET A 218 30.09 7.25 14.50
N GLN A 219 30.42 6.33 15.40
CA GLN A 219 31.76 5.76 15.58
C GLN A 219 31.75 4.29 15.17
N LYS A 220 32.94 3.69 15.15
CA LYS A 220 33.10 2.27 14.85
C LYS A 220 32.27 1.43 15.84
N ASN A 221 31.50 0.49 15.32
CA ASN A 221 30.58 -0.43 16.02
C ASN A 221 29.24 0.18 16.45
N ASP A 222 29.00 1.49 16.28
CA ASP A 222 27.67 2.06 16.49
C ASP A 222 26.67 1.47 15.48
N VAL A 223 25.41 1.39 15.90
CA VAL A 223 24.34 0.85 15.06
C VAL A 223 23.18 1.83 14.92
N ILE A 224 22.57 1.85 13.75
CA ILE A 224 21.32 2.54 13.47
C ILE A 224 20.20 1.51 13.63
N VAL A 225 19.22 1.82 14.47
CA VAL A 225 18.05 0.97 14.62
C VAL A 225 16.82 1.72 14.14
N ALA A 226 16.11 1.16 13.18
CA ALA A 226 14.98 1.82 12.54
C ALA A 226 13.96 0.80 12.04
N GLY A 227 12.68 1.19 12.02
CA GLY A 227 11.64 0.40 11.35
C GLY A 227 11.93 0.27 9.85
N TRP A 228 11.43 -0.80 9.23
CA TRP A 228 11.80 -1.21 7.86
C TRP A 228 11.80 -0.07 6.83
N SER A 229 10.72 0.72 6.73
CA SER A 229 10.62 1.79 5.72
C SER A 229 11.69 2.88 5.90
N ILE A 230 11.99 3.23 7.15
CA ILE A 230 13.00 4.24 7.50
C ILE A 230 14.39 3.65 7.25
N GLY A 231 14.64 2.43 7.74
CA GLY A 231 15.92 1.73 7.56
C GLY A 231 16.27 1.49 6.08
N PHE A 232 15.29 1.04 5.28
CA PHE A 232 15.45 0.84 3.83
C PHE A 232 15.73 2.14 3.07
N THR A 233 15.15 3.26 3.51
CA THR A 233 15.42 4.55 2.84
C THR A 233 16.78 5.09 3.26
N LEU A 234 17.14 4.97 4.54
CA LEU A 234 18.44 5.37 5.04
C LEU A 234 19.57 4.57 4.41
N SER A 235 19.38 3.27 4.17
CA SER A 235 20.41 2.40 3.59
C SER A 235 20.95 2.88 2.25
N GLN A 236 20.18 3.71 1.52
CA GLN A 236 20.62 4.32 0.26
C GLN A 236 21.72 5.39 0.43
N PHE A 237 21.97 5.87 1.65
CA PHE A 237 22.94 6.93 1.97
C PHE A 237 24.23 6.39 2.58
N PHE A 238 24.39 5.07 2.60
CA PHE A 238 25.31 4.36 3.47
C PHE A 238 25.99 3.24 2.68
N ASP A 239 27.32 3.16 2.72
CA ASP A 239 28.07 2.05 2.15
C ASP A 239 27.98 0.84 3.09
N HIS A 240 27.64 -0.34 2.56
CA HIS A 240 27.44 -1.57 3.35
C HIS A 240 26.44 -1.41 4.52
N PRO A 241 25.20 -0.94 4.24
CA PRO A 241 24.22 -0.62 5.27
C PRO A 241 23.83 -1.79 6.16
N GLU A 242 23.90 -3.03 5.65
CA GLU A 242 23.67 -4.27 6.39
C GLU A 242 24.60 -4.46 7.60
N ALA A 243 25.75 -3.77 7.62
CA ALA A 243 26.70 -3.87 8.72
C ALA A 243 26.28 -3.08 9.97
N TYR A 244 25.38 -2.11 9.85
CA TYR A 244 25.02 -1.22 10.97
C TYR A 244 23.57 -0.75 11.00
N ILE A 245 22.76 -0.92 9.95
CA ILE A 245 21.30 -0.65 10.01
C ILE A 245 20.56 -1.95 10.33
N ILE A 246 19.86 -1.96 11.47
CA ILE A 246 19.23 -3.17 12.02
C ILE A 246 17.77 -2.87 12.41
N LEU A 247 16.90 -3.87 12.32
CA LEU A 247 15.52 -3.75 12.82
C LEU A 247 15.48 -3.77 14.37
N PRO A 248 14.50 -3.12 15.01
CA PRO A 248 14.44 -3.05 16.48
C PRO A 248 14.39 -4.39 17.19
N ASP A 249 13.57 -5.30 16.69
CA ASP A 249 13.42 -6.65 17.23
C ASP A 249 14.69 -7.49 17.00
N GLU A 250 15.31 -7.40 15.83
CA GLU A 250 16.54 -8.09 15.51
C GLU A 250 17.68 -7.62 16.43
N TYR A 251 17.77 -6.31 16.68
CA TYR A 251 18.76 -5.76 17.60
C TYR A 251 18.53 -6.27 19.04
N VAL A 252 17.29 -6.19 19.55
CA VAL A 252 16.96 -6.69 20.89
C VAL A 252 17.29 -8.17 21.02
N ASN A 253 16.91 -9.00 20.04
CA ASN A 253 17.19 -10.43 20.04
C ASN A 253 18.71 -10.73 19.98
N ARG A 254 19.47 -9.93 19.22
CA ARG A 254 20.94 -10.05 19.12
C ARG A 254 21.64 -9.81 20.45
N VAL A 255 21.19 -8.83 21.23
CA VAL A 255 21.81 -8.48 22.51
C VAL A 255 21.19 -9.20 23.72
N ALA A 256 19.98 -9.74 23.59
CA ALA A 256 19.26 -10.44 24.67
C ALA A 256 20.01 -11.65 25.24
N ASN A 257 20.89 -12.29 24.46
CA ASN A 257 21.69 -13.42 24.94
C ASN A 257 23.00 -12.99 25.64
N LYS A 258 23.29 -11.68 25.70
CA LYS A 258 24.53 -11.10 26.25
C LYS A 258 24.25 -9.84 27.07
N LEU A 259 23.22 -9.88 27.91
CA LEU A 259 22.71 -8.72 28.64
C LEU A 259 23.76 -8.03 29.51
N ASP A 260 24.62 -8.79 30.16
CA ASP A 260 25.61 -8.27 31.12
C ASP A 260 26.99 -8.07 30.48
N ALA A 261 27.12 -8.31 29.18
CA ALA A 261 28.36 -8.07 28.46
C ALA A 261 28.58 -6.55 28.26
N PRO A 262 29.83 -6.07 28.34
CA PRO A 262 30.16 -4.69 28.00
C PRO A 262 29.73 -4.39 26.56
N LEU A 263 29.02 -3.27 26.37
CA LEU A 263 28.53 -2.87 25.07
C LEU A 263 29.15 -1.52 24.67
N PRO A 264 30.29 -1.52 23.95
CA PRO A 264 31.00 -0.28 23.63
C PRO A 264 30.30 0.57 22.56
N ALA A 265 29.19 0.10 22.00
CA ALA A 265 28.49 0.68 20.87
C ALA A 265 27.27 1.50 21.32
N ARG A 266 27.04 2.65 20.67
CA ARG A 266 25.81 3.42 20.85
C ARG A 266 24.76 2.97 19.85
N VAL A 267 23.49 3.15 20.23
CA VAL A 267 22.34 2.87 19.37
C VAL A 267 21.70 4.19 18.96
N PHE A 268 21.63 4.41 17.65
CA PHE A 268 20.90 5.52 17.05
C PHE A 268 19.52 5.02 16.62
N TYR A 269 18.52 5.23 17.45
CA TYR A 269 17.15 4.84 17.13
C TYR A 269 16.46 5.93 16.31
N VAL A 270 16.07 5.60 15.08
CA VAL A 270 15.40 6.52 14.16
C VAL A 270 13.93 6.15 14.03
N ALA A 271 13.06 7.07 14.46
CA ALA A 271 11.61 6.88 14.47
C ALA A 271 10.88 8.16 14.05
N GLU A 272 9.56 8.04 13.84
CA GLU A 272 8.70 9.20 13.64
C GLU A 272 8.67 10.06 14.92
N ARG A 273 8.63 11.38 14.79
CA ARG A 273 8.74 12.31 15.90
C ARG A 273 7.59 12.16 16.89
N SER A 274 7.91 12.05 18.18
CA SER A 274 6.91 12.16 19.24
C SER A 274 6.77 13.60 19.74
N VAL A 275 5.55 13.99 20.11
CA VAL A 275 5.23 15.27 20.77
C VAL A 275 5.21 15.12 22.30
N ALA A 276 5.81 14.06 22.86
CA ALA A 276 5.90 13.88 24.31
C ALA A 276 6.99 14.76 24.92
N ASN A 277 6.64 15.51 25.97
CA ASN A 277 7.59 16.24 26.81
C ASN A 277 8.11 15.32 27.93
N GLY A 278 9.31 15.62 28.47
CA GLY A 278 9.86 14.92 29.65
C GLY A 278 10.80 13.73 29.36
N ARG A 279 11.25 13.57 28.11
CA ARG A 279 12.28 12.60 27.76
C ARG A 279 13.67 13.14 28.14
N THR A 280 14.47 12.29 28.76
CA THR A 280 15.81 12.65 29.28
C THR A 280 16.94 12.22 28.35
N THR A 281 16.68 11.25 27.47
CA THR A 281 17.64 10.75 26.51
C THR A 281 17.92 11.81 25.42
N PRO A 282 19.16 11.94 24.92
CA PRO A 282 19.47 12.87 23.85
C PRO A 282 18.68 12.59 22.57
N ILE A 283 17.90 13.58 22.12
CA ILE A 283 17.07 13.48 20.91
C ILE A 283 17.42 14.60 19.94
N ARG A 284 17.58 14.25 18.66
CA ARG A 284 17.72 15.21 17.56
C ARG A 284 16.52 15.11 16.64
N HIS A 285 15.88 16.24 16.36
CA HIS A 285 14.69 16.29 15.50
C HIS A 285 15.03 16.70 14.05
N PHE A 286 14.38 16.04 13.11
CA PHE A 286 14.54 16.23 11.66
C PHE A 286 13.17 16.20 10.98
N GLY A 287 12.48 17.34 10.95
CA GLY A 287 11.12 17.38 10.42
C GLY A 287 10.17 16.50 11.24
N GLN A 288 9.67 15.43 10.60
CA GLN A 288 8.85 14.38 11.22
C GLN A 288 9.64 13.16 11.68
N ALA A 289 10.95 13.12 11.48
CA ALA A 289 11.81 12.11 12.11
C ALA A 289 12.44 12.64 13.38
N GLU A 290 12.81 11.72 14.26
CA GLU A 290 13.73 11.97 15.36
C GLU A 290 14.77 10.85 15.44
N VAL A 291 15.96 11.23 15.89
CA VAL A 291 17.05 10.30 16.20
C VAL A 291 17.29 10.37 17.70
N THR A 292 17.06 9.26 18.39
CA THR A 292 17.33 9.12 19.82
C THR A 292 18.62 8.33 19.99
N MET A 293 19.52 8.80 20.86
CA MET A 293 20.81 8.15 21.09
C MET A 293 20.81 7.45 22.44
N TYR A 294 20.87 6.11 22.43
CA TYR A 294 20.99 5.31 23.65
C TYR A 294 22.45 4.89 23.85
N ALA A 295 22.90 4.97 25.09
CA ALA A 295 24.24 4.56 25.49
C ALA A 295 24.16 3.88 26.85
N GLY A 296 24.67 2.65 26.94
CA GLY A 296 24.72 1.93 28.20
C GLY A 296 26.01 1.13 28.29
N ASP A 297 26.56 1.03 29.50
CA ASP A 297 27.78 0.24 29.75
C ASP A 297 27.57 -1.25 29.43
N THR A 298 26.31 -1.71 29.50
CA THR A 298 25.87 -3.07 29.18
C THR A 298 24.63 -3.08 28.30
N ALA A 299 24.40 -4.18 27.58
CA ALA A 299 23.17 -4.39 26.81
C ALA A 299 21.91 -4.23 27.70
N ARG A 300 21.95 -4.74 28.93
CA ARG A 300 20.86 -4.58 29.90
C ARG A 300 20.57 -3.11 30.18
N SER A 301 21.60 -2.33 30.53
CA SER A 301 21.42 -0.90 30.85
C SER A 301 20.87 -0.10 29.66
N LEU A 302 21.34 -0.40 28.44
CA LEU A 302 20.86 0.25 27.22
C LEU A 302 19.39 -0.09 26.94
N LEU A 303 19.00 -1.37 27.03
CA LEU A 303 17.63 -1.80 26.79
C LEU A 303 16.66 -1.26 27.86
N LEU A 304 17.11 -1.12 29.12
CA LEU A 304 16.33 -0.48 30.18
C LEU A 304 16.14 1.02 29.90
N GLU A 305 17.20 1.73 29.52
CA GLU A 305 17.09 3.15 29.12
C GLU A 305 16.10 3.31 27.97
N TRP A 306 16.22 2.46 26.95
CA TRP A 306 15.35 2.48 25.79
C TRP A 306 13.88 2.19 26.18
N ARG A 307 13.63 1.21 27.05
CA ARG A 307 12.28 0.93 27.57
C ARG A 307 11.69 2.15 28.27
N GLU A 308 12.41 2.75 29.21
CA GLU A 308 11.94 3.93 29.94
C GLU A 308 11.64 5.11 29.02
N ASP A 309 12.47 5.30 28.00
CA ASP A 309 12.28 6.33 27.01
C ASP A 309 11.06 6.06 26.10
N LEU A 310 10.82 4.81 25.67
CA LEU A 310 9.61 4.42 24.92
C LEU A 310 8.33 4.64 25.74
N LEU A 311 8.35 4.34 27.05
CA LEU A 311 7.22 4.61 27.95
C LEU A 311 6.87 6.09 27.98
N ARG A 312 7.88 6.97 28.04
CA ARG A 312 7.68 8.43 28.01
C ARG A 312 7.29 8.94 26.63
N ARG A 313 7.90 8.39 25.58
CA ARG A 313 7.64 8.74 24.17
C ARG A 313 6.19 8.46 23.78
N THR A 314 5.68 7.29 24.16
CA THR A 314 4.30 6.89 23.90
C THR A 314 3.32 7.55 24.87
N ALA A 315 3.70 7.63 26.16
CA ALA A 315 2.86 8.15 27.25
C ALA A 315 1.46 7.52 27.29
N GLY A 316 1.35 6.24 26.91
CA GLY A 316 0.08 5.51 26.82
C GLY A 316 -0.88 6.00 25.72
N ARG A 317 -0.45 6.91 24.84
CA ARG A 317 -1.27 7.43 23.75
C ARG A 317 -1.45 6.38 22.67
N VAL A 318 -2.66 6.29 22.14
CA VAL A 318 -2.95 5.48 20.95
C VAL A 318 -2.81 6.39 19.73
N TYR A 319 -1.76 6.15 18.94
CA TYR A 319 -1.42 6.91 17.73
C TYR A 319 -0.72 5.97 16.76
N ALA A 320 -1.10 6.00 15.47
CA ALA A 320 -0.67 4.99 14.51
C ALA A 320 0.87 4.77 14.42
N PRO A 321 1.71 5.82 14.41
CA PRO A 321 3.17 5.68 14.45
C PRO A 321 3.75 4.98 15.68
N PHE A 322 3.01 4.91 16.80
CA PHE A 322 3.47 4.22 18.01
C PHE A 322 3.22 2.72 18.00
N GLN A 323 2.66 2.16 16.91
CA GLN A 323 2.49 0.71 16.79
C GLN A 323 3.82 -0.04 17.03
N GLY A 324 4.88 0.35 16.32
CA GLY A 324 6.20 -0.29 16.45
C GLY A 324 6.82 -0.07 17.83
N ASP A 325 6.58 1.10 18.45
CA ASP A 325 7.06 1.40 19.80
C ASP A 325 6.43 0.46 20.84
N TYR A 326 5.13 0.17 20.72
CA TYR A 326 4.43 -0.77 21.60
C TYR A 326 4.77 -2.24 21.32
N GLU A 327 5.01 -2.62 20.06
CA GLU A 327 5.52 -3.96 19.72
C GLU A 327 6.91 -4.18 20.33
N LEU A 328 7.77 -3.16 20.29
CA LEU A 328 9.09 -3.19 20.92
C LEU A 328 9.00 -3.23 22.45
N LEU A 329 8.08 -2.49 23.07
CA LEU A 329 7.83 -2.58 24.52
C LEU A 329 7.38 -3.98 24.94
N ALA A 330 6.54 -4.65 24.14
CA ALA A 330 6.14 -6.04 24.39
C ALA A 330 7.36 -6.98 24.37
N LEU A 331 8.23 -6.85 23.36
CA LEU A 331 9.44 -7.65 23.24
C LEU A 331 10.42 -7.38 24.40
N LEU A 332 10.60 -6.11 24.78
CA LEU A 332 11.45 -5.73 25.90
C LEU A 332 10.92 -6.29 27.23
N GLU A 333 9.61 -6.35 27.44
CA GLU A 333 9.02 -6.95 28.64
C GLU A 333 9.25 -8.47 28.70
N GLU A 334 9.25 -9.17 27.57
CA GLU A 334 9.58 -10.60 27.51
C GLU A 334 11.06 -10.88 27.81
N ARG A 335 11.96 -10.00 27.36
CA ARG A 335 13.41 -10.15 27.55
C ARG A 335 13.90 -9.60 28.89
N LEU A 336 13.25 -8.57 29.42
CA LEU A 336 13.59 -7.85 30.65
C LEU A 336 12.31 -7.58 31.47
N PRO A 337 11.76 -8.59 32.16
CA PRO A 337 10.51 -8.45 32.90
C PRO A 337 10.59 -7.33 33.94
N SER A 338 9.63 -6.41 33.89
CA SER A 338 9.43 -5.33 34.85
C SER A 338 8.23 -5.57 35.78
N GLY A 339 7.43 -6.60 35.49
CA GLY A 339 6.18 -6.90 36.19
C GLY A 339 4.94 -6.38 35.44
N GLN A 340 5.13 -5.84 34.23
CA GLN A 340 4.03 -5.49 33.34
C GLN A 340 3.71 -6.66 32.40
N SER A 341 2.50 -6.67 31.81
CA SER A 341 2.13 -7.74 30.89
C SER A 341 2.55 -7.39 29.46
N ALA A 342 3.29 -8.27 28.79
CA ALA A 342 3.59 -8.13 27.36
C ALA A 342 2.30 -8.04 26.51
N ASP A 343 1.22 -8.69 26.95
CA ASP A 343 -0.09 -8.65 26.27
C ASP A 343 -0.76 -7.28 26.36
N HIS A 344 -0.49 -6.52 27.42
CA HIS A 344 -0.93 -5.13 27.54
C HIS A 344 -0.35 -4.27 26.40
N TRP A 345 0.96 -4.41 26.15
CA TRP A 345 1.66 -3.68 25.09
C TRP A 345 1.20 -4.11 23.70
N ARG A 346 1.02 -5.41 23.48
CA ARG A 346 0.44 -5.92 22.22
C ARG A 346 -0.95 -5.34 21.94
N SER A 347 -1.79 -5.25 22.97
CA SER A 347 -3.12 -4.64 22.85
C SER A 347 -3.06 -3.15 22.48
N LEU A 348 -2.10 -2.40 23.03
CA LEU A 348 -1.86 -1.01 22.64
C LEU A 348 -1.36 -0.87 21.20
N ALA A 349 -0.46 -1.77 20.76
CA ALA A 349 -0.02 -1.82 19.37
C ALA A 349 -1.18 -2.08 18.42
N GLU A 350 -2.07 -3.03 18.73
CA GLU A 350 -3.27 -3.31 17.93
C GLU A 350 -4.21 -2.10 17.85
N ARG A 351 -4.39 -1.37 18.96
CA ARG A 351 -5.19 -0.12 18.96
C ARG A 351 -4.54 0.99 18.12
N CYS A 352 -3.22 1.13 18.15
CA CYS A 352 -2.50 2.08 17.30
C CYS A 352 -2.64 1.72 15.82
N ARG A 353 -2.50 0.43 15.50
CA ARG A 353 -2.72 -0.09 14.15
C ARG A 353 -4.12 0.25 13.65
N ALA A 354 -5.15 0.07 14.48
CA ALA A 354 -6.54 0.40 14.14
C ALA A 354 -6.76 1.91 13.84
N GLN A 355 -5.90 2.79 14.33
CA GLN A 355 -5.95 4.21 13.99
C GLN A 355 -5.28 4.55 12.65
N SER A 356 -4.45 3.66 12.10
CA SER A 356 -3.83 3.89 10.80
C SER A 356 -4.92 4.08 9.72
N PRO A 357 -4.75 5.02 8.79
CA PRO A 357 -5.68 5.19 7.68
C PRO A 357 -5.92 3.89 6.90
N THR A 358 -4.90 3.03 6.83
CA THR A 358 -4.97 1.69 6.24
C THR A 358 -5.86 0.70 6.99
N ALA A 359 -6.10 0.87 8.30
CA ALA A 359 -6.94 -0.02 9.09
C ALA A 359 -8.38 0.48 9.28
N ARG A 360 -8.62 1.81 9.18
CA ARG A 360 -9.98 2.40 9.31
C ARG A 360 -10.95 1.91 8.23
N ASP A 361 -10.42 1.58 7.05
CA ASP A 361 -11.22 1.22 5.87
C ASP A 361 -11.24 -0.30 5.61
N VAL A 362 -10.60 -1.10 6.47
CA VAL A 362 -10.55 -2.56 6.37
C VAL A 362 -11.54 -3.18 7.38
N PRO A 363 -12.56 -3.94 6.91
CA PRO A 363 -13.53 -4.61 7.78
C PRO A 363 -12.87 -5.39 8.92
N LEU A 364 -13.43 -5.30 10.13
CA LEU A 364 -12.91 -5.91 11.37
C LEU A 364 -12.56 -7.41 11.25
N HIS A 365 -13.28 -8.17 10.42
CA HIS A 365 -13.02 -9.59 10.19
C HIS A 365 -11.75 -9.86 9.34
N LEU A 366 -11.22 -8.85 8.65
CA LEU A 366 -9.97 -8.90 7.88
C LEU A 366 -8.77 -8.34 8.66
N GLN A 367 -8.99 -7.66 9.81
CA GLN A 367 -7.92 -7.05 10.62
C GLN A 367 -7.02 -8.08 11.34
N LYS A 368 -7.48 -9.33 11.53
CA LYS A 368 -6.68 -10.41 12.12
C LYS A 368 -5.55 -10.92 11.20
N ALA A 369 -5.66 -10.75 9.87
CA ALA A 369 -4.70 -11.21 8.88
C ALA A 369 -3.50 -10.24 8.68
N ALA A 370 -3.70 -8.95 8.98
CA ALA A 370 -2.63 -7.93 9.00
C ALA A 370 -1.53 -8.17 10.07
N ARG A 371 -1.64 -9.26 10.85
CA ARG A 371 -0.62 -9.70 11.81
C ARG A 371 0.69 -10.13 11.15
N PHE A 372 0.68 -10.59 9.90
CA PHE A 372 1.83 -11.29 9.30
C PHE A 372 2.62 -10.50 8.24
N PHE A 373 2.12 -9.36 7.76
CA PHE A 373 2.88 -8.51 6.82
C PHE A 373 3.97 -7.65 7.49
N ILE A 374 4.20 -7.83 8.79
CA ILE A 374 5.18 -7.03 9.55
C ILE A 374 6.54 -7.75 9.67
N PHE A 375 6.66 -9.05 9.40
CA PHE A 375 7.95 -9.74 9.36
C PHE A 375 7.92 -10.96 8.40
N PRO A 376 8.98 -11.20 7.59
CA PRO A 376 9.26 -12.53 7.07
C PRO A 376 9.61 -13.53 8.19
#